data_AF-A0AAU0U8F2-F1
#
_entry.id   AF-A0AAU0U8F2-F1
#
_cell.length_a   1.000
_cell.length_b   1.000
_cell.length_c   1.000
_cell.angle_alpha   90.00
_cell.angle_beta   90.00
_cell.angle_gamma   90.00
#
_symmetry.space_group_name_H-M   'P 1'
#
loop_
_entity.id
_entity.type
_entity.pdbx_description
1 polymer ?
#
loop_
_entity_poly.entity_id
_entity_poly.type
_entity_poly.pdbx_seq_one_letter_code
_entity_poly.pdbx_strand_id
1 'polypeptide(L)'
;MNPSLWRLRARLSYLLARRLFHWSWFVQQPRGWQWLEGQFSRMANLGDVGAQSFYGHILTFRGQGLGAREEGVRLLRLAALGGDGKSAYQLGVLSLAGDTRKAPDAVDAAQWWGMAVEARHPLAAIKLSQLYQQGGPGLPPDLDRAKAFQAHTR
;
A
#
# COMPACT_ATOMS: atom_id res chain seq x y z
N MET A 1 -4.62 22.49 24.52
CA MET A 1 -4.94 22.59 23.07
C MET A 1 -6.12 21.68 22.78
N ASN A 2 -7.18 22.15 22.11
CA ASN A 2 -8.36 21.33 21.85
C ASN A 2 -8.05 20.25 20.77
N PRO A 3 -8.10 18.95 21.11
CA PRO A 3 -7.70 17.86 20.20
C PRO A 3 -8.53 17.82 18.90
N SER A 4 -9.75 18.34 18.91
CA SER A 4 -10.61 18.44 17.72
C SER A 4 -10.09 19.46 16.69
N LEU A 5 -9.69 20.66 17.13
CA LEU A 5 -9.17 21.71 16.25
C LEU A 5 -7.87 21.29 15.57
N TRP A 6 -7.01 20.55 16.27
CA TRP A 6 -5.76 20.07 15.71
C TRP A 6 -5.97 19.01 14.61
N ARG A 7 -6.90 18.06 14.81
CA ARG A 7 -7.26 17.06 13.80
C ARG A 7 -7.88 17.70 12.56
N LEU A 8 -8.74 18.70 12.74
CA LEU A 8 -9.32 19.46 11.63
C LEU A 8 -8.22 20.15 10.81
N ARG A 9 -7.28 20.82 11.47
CA ARG A 9 -6.15 21.48 10.80
C ARG A 9 -5.29 20.49 10.02
N ALA A 10 -5.02 19.31 10.58
CA ALA A 10 -4.26 18.26 9.89
C ALA A 10 -4.99 17.75 8.63
N ARG A 11 -6.31 17.58 8.68
CA ARG A 11 -7.12 17.20 7.51
C ARG A 11 -7.06 18.26 6.42
N LEU A 12 -7.22 19.53 6.77
CA LEU A 12 -7.17 20.63 5.81
C LEU A 12 -5.79 20.75 5.15
N SER A 13 -4.69 20.65 5.92
CA SER A 13 -3.34 20.69 5.36
C SER A 13 -3.03 19.47 4.50
N TYR A 14 -3.54 18.29 4.86
CA TYR A 14 -3.45 17.08 4.05
C TYR A 14 -4.18 17.23 2.71
N LEU A 15 -5.41 17.76 2.70
CA LEU A 15 -6.17 18.00 1.47
C LEU A 15 -5.44 18.99 0.54
N LEU A 16 -4.89 20.06 1.12
CA LEU A 16 -4.07 21.00 0.37
C LEU A 16 -2.82 20.30 -0.21
N ALA A 17 -2.12 19.50 0.58
CA ALA A 17 -0.96 18.73 0.12
C ALA A 17 -1.32 17.75 -1.01
N ARG A 18 -2.47 17.06 -0.92
CA ARG A 18 -2.97 16.17 -1.98
C ARG A 18 -3.23 16.93 -3.28
N ARG A 19 -3.73 18.16 -3.22
CA ARG A 19 -3.93 19.01 -4.40
C ARG A 19 -2.59 19.47 -4.99
N LEU A 20 -1.70 19.99 -4.15
CA LEU A 20 -0.37 20.50 -4.55
C LEU A 20 0.55 19.39 -5.09
N PHE A 21 0.38 18.14 -4.67
CA PHE A 21 1.14 17.00 -5.21
C PHE A 21 0.99 16.81 -6.72
N HIS A 22 -0.09 17.31 -7.33
CA HIS A 22 -0.28 17.22 -8.78
C HIS A 22 0.36 18.40 -9.54
N TRP A 23 0.96 19.36 -8.83
CA TRP A 23 1.63 20.51 -9.42
C TRP A 23 3.13 20.27 -9.51
N SER A 24 3.60 20.01 -10.74
CA SER A 24 4.99 19.65 -11.01
C SER A 24 6.00 20.67 -10.44
N TRP A 25 5.73 21.96 -10.61
CA TRP A 25 6.61 23.03 -10.11
C TRP A 25 6.80 23.00 -8.59
N PHE A 26 5.78 22.61 -7.83
CA PHE A 26 5.83 22.57 -6.37
C PHE A 26 6.54 21.31 -5.87
N VAL A 27 6.27 20.17 -6.51
CA VAL A 27 6.88 18.87 -6.20
C VAL A 27 8.39 18.88 -6.48
N GLN A 28 8.84 19.63 -7.49
CA GLN A 28 10.26 19.75 -7.83
C GLN A 28 11.07 20.59 -6.82
N GLN A 29 10.41 21.42 -6.01
CA GLN A 29 11.10 22.23 -5.00
C GLN A 29 11.39 21.38 -3.75
N PRO A 30 12.65 21.28 -3.29
CA PRO A 30 13.00 20.44 -2.14
C PRO A 30 12.20 20.78 -0.87
N ARG A 31 11.99 22.07 -0.60
CA ARG A 31 11.18 22.54 0.55
C ARG A 31 9.69 22.22 0.37
N GLY A 32 9.18 22.30 -0.87
CA GLY A 32 7.81 21.93 -1.20
C GLY A 32 7.58 20.44 -0.96
N TRP A 33 8.48 19.59 -1.45
CA TRP A 33 8.47 18.16 -1.20
C TRP A 33 8.49 17.82 0.30
N GLN A 34 9.44 18.37 1.07
CA GLN A 34 9.52 18.16 2.51
C GLN A 34 8.23 18.56 3.23
N TRP A 35 7.62 19.67 2.81
CA TRP A 35 6.35 20.11 3.39
C TRP A 35 5.20 19.14 3.09
N LEU A 36 5.13 18.61 1.86
CA LEU A 36 4.15 17.60 1.46
C LEU A 36 4.29 16.33 2.30
N GLU A 37 5.51 15.79 2.39
CA GLU A 37 5.81 14.60 3.21
C GLU A 37 5.41 14.81 4.67
N GLY A 38 5.68 15.99 5.23
CA GLY A 38 5.23 16.34 6.58
C GLY A 38 3.71 16.29 6.76
N GLN A 39 2.92 16.71 5.75
CA GLN A 39 1.46 16.62 5.84
C GLN A 39 0.95 15.19 5.67
N PHE A 40 1.54 14.44 4.75
CA PHE A 40 1.19 13.03 4.52
C PHE A 40 1.52 12.18 5.74
N SER A 41 2.73 12.31 6.29
CA SER A 41 3.16 11.64 7.51
C SER A 41 2.24 11.95 8.69
N ARG A 42 1.89 13.23 8.90
CA ARG A 42 1.00 13.62 10.00
C ARG A 42 -0.37 12.96 9.89
N MET A 43 -0.97 12.93 8.70
CA MET A 43 -2.28 12.32 8.50
C MET A 43 -2.22 10.79 8.59
N ALA A 44 -1.15 10.16 8.10
CA ALA A 44 -0.93 8.72 8.25
C ALA A 44 -0.75 8.31 9.72
N ASN A 45 -0.03 9.12 10.51
CA ASN A 45 0.16 8.93 11.96
C ASN A 45 -1.13 9.13 12.77
N LEU A 46 -2.14 9.80 12.20
CA LEU A 46 -3.47 9.90 12.77
C LEU A 46 -4.34 8.66 12.53
N GLY A 47 -3.82 7.65 11.84
CA GLY A 47 -4.54 6.41 11.53
C GLY A 47 -5.44 6.50 10.30
N ASP A 48 -5.30 7.53 9.47
CA ASP A 48 -6.09 7.64 8.24
C ASP A 48 -5.60 6.63 7.19
N VAL A 49 -6.44 5.65 6.90
CA VAL A 49 -6.14 4.53 5.99
C VAL A 49 -5.76 5.03 4.59
N GLY A 50 -6.45 6.05 4.08
CA GLY A 50 -6.15 6.63 2.77
C GLY A 50 -4.80 7.35 2.72
N ALA A 51 -4.45 8.09 3.77
CA ALA A 51 -3.15 8.74 3.91
C ALA A 51 -2.02 7.71 4.10
N GLN A 52 -2.25 6.64 4.87
CA GLN A 52 -1.30 5.52 5.02
C GLN A 52 -1.04 4.84 3.67
N SER A 53 -2.10 4.51 2.92
CA SER A 53 -1.99 3.92 1.58
C SER A 53 -1.21 4.83 0.63
N PHE A 54 -1.58 6.12 0.58
CA PHE A 54 -0.97 7.07 -0.34
C PHE A 54 0.49 7.37 -0.01
N TYR A 55 0.80 7.66 1.26
CA TYR A 55 2.16 7.98 1.68
C TYR A 55 3.06 6.75 1.65
N GLY A 56 2.52 5.60 2.08
CA GLY A 56 3.19 4.32 2.00
C GLY A 56 3.62 3.97 0.58
N HIS A 57 2.74 4.18 -0.41
CA HIS A 57 3.08 4.03 -1.82
C HIS A 57 4.23 4.95 -2.25
N ILE A 58 4.16 6.25 -1.92
CA ILE A 58 5.22 7.21 -2.27
C ILE A 58 6.56 6.74 -1.69
N LEU A 59 6.62 6.44 -0.39
CA LEU A 59 7.84 6.05 0.27
C LEU A 59 8.42 4.72 -0.26
N THR A 60 7.56 3.76 -0.59
CA THR A 60 7.98 2.43 -1.09
C THR A 60 8.68 2.51 -2.44
N PHE A 61 8.22 3.39 -3.35
CA PHE A 61 8.66 3.44 -4.74
C PHE A 61 9.49 4.69 -5.10
N ARG A 62 9.36 5.77 -4.34
CA ARG A 62 10.00 7.07 -4.60
C ARG A 62 10.66 7.69 -3.36
N GLY A 63 10.58 7.02 -2.21
CA GLY A 63 11.21 7.49 -0.98
C GLY A 63 12.74 7.56 -1.13
N GLN A 64 13.34 8.59 -0.56
CA GLN A 64 14.78 8.80 -0.57
C GLN A 64 15.34 8.63 0.85
N GLY A 65 16.54 8.09 0.96
CA GLY A 65 17.23 7.88 2.24
C GLY A 65 17.01 6.49 2.84
N LEU A 66 17.82 6.19 3.86
CA LEU A 66 17.78 4.92 4.59
C LEU A 66 16.45 4.81 5.36
N GLY A 67 15.76 3.68 5.23
CA GLY A 67 14.51 3.43 5.96
C GLY A 67 13.23 3.91 5.26
N ALA A 68 13.33 4.68 4.17
CA ALA A 68 12.14 5.22 3.50
C ALA A 68 11.26 4.10 2.94
N ARG A 69 11.86 3.11 2.28
CA ARG A 69 11.12 1.97 1.72
C ARG A 69 10.47 1.13 2.81
N GLU A 70 11.17 0.89 3.91
CA GLU A 70 10.69 0.14 5.08
C GLU A 70 9.48 0.81 5.71
N GLU A 71 9.55 2.12 5.93
CA GLU A 71 8.44 2.91 6.43
C GLU A 71 7.26 2.89 5.44
N GLY A 72 7.56 2.95 4.14
CA GLY A 72 6.57 2.79 3.08
C GLY A 72 5.80 1.48 3.19
N VAL A 73 6.52 0.36 3.31
CA VAL A 73 5.93 -0.98 3.49
C VAL A 73 5.14 -1.07 4.79
N ARG A 74 5.63 -0.48 5.88
CA ARG A 74 4.93 -0.43 7.17
C ARG A 74 3.59 0.30 7.05
N LEU A 75 3.56 1.45 6.38
CA LEU A 75 2.33 2.22 6.15
C LEU A 75 1.36 1.48 5.22
N LEU A 76 1.85 0.82 4.17
CA LEU A 76 1.02 -0.04 3.32
C LEU A 76 0.39 -1.18 4.13
N ARG A 77 1.14 -1.81 5.04
CA ARG A 77 0.63 -2.84 5.94
C ARG A 77 -0.49 -2.31 6.83
N LEU A 78 -0.32 -1.14 7.43
CA LEU A 78 -1.39 -0.51 8.23
C LEU A 78 -2.64 -0.23 7.40
N ALA A 79 -2.47 0.32 6.19
CA ALA A 79 -3.59 0.61 5.30
C ALA A 79 -4.33 -0.67 4.86
N ALA A 80 -3.58 -1.73 4.52
CA ALA A 80 -4.15 -3.03 4.15
C ALA A 80 -4.98 -3.63 5.29
N LEU A 81 -4.45 -3.60 6.52
CA LEU A 81 -5.17 -4.05 7.72
C LEU A 81 -6.37 -3.15 8.05
N GLY A 82 -6.36 -1.88 7.60
CA GLY A 82 -7.50 -0.97 7.63
C GLY A 82 -8.50 -1.16 6.48
N GLY A 83 -8.34 -2.19 5.64
CA GLY A 83 -9.25 -2.53 4.55
C GLY A 83 -8.89 -1.92 3.19
N ASP A 84 -7.72 -1.28 3.03
CA ASP A 84 -7.28 -0.75 1.75
C ASP A 84 -6.79 -1.87 0.82
N GLY A 85 -7.67 -2.31 -0.08
CA GLY A 85 -7.37 -3.37 -1.05
C GLY A 85 -6.20 -3.04 -1.98
N LYS A 86 -5.95 -1.76 -2.27
CA LYS A 86 -4.80 -1.33 -3.08
C LYS A 86 -3.48 -1.56 -2.36
N SER A 87 -3.41 -1.30 -1.06
CA SER A 87 -2.22 -1.55 -0.25
C SER A 87 -1.99 -3.05 -0.05
N ALA A 88 -3.07 -3.80 0.23
CA ALA A 88 -3.00 -5.26 0.30
C ALA A 88 -2.47 -5.86 -1.02
N TYR A 89 -2.97 -5.39 -2.17
CA TYR A 89 -2.46 -5.81 -3.47
C TYR A 89 -0.95 -5.52 -3.65
N GLN A 90 -0.50 -4.32 -3.28
CA GLN A 90 0.90 -3.93 -3.36
C GLN A 90 1.79 -4.78 -2.46
N LEU A 91 1.35 -5.08 -1.23
CA LEU A 91 2.09 -5.96 -0.32
C LEU A 91 2.28 -7.34 -0.92
N GLY A 92 1.25 -7.92 -1.55
CA GLY A 92 1.40 -9.22 -2.21
C GLY A 92 2.41 -9.19 -3.36
N VAL A 93 2.44 -8.10 -4.15
CA VAL A 93 3.47 -7.91 -5.19
C VAL A 93 4.87 -7.84 -4.57
N LEU A 94 5.04 -7.11 -3.47
CA LEU A 94 6.32 -6.97 -2.78
C LEU A 94 6.78 -8.29 -2.15
N SER A 95 5.87 -9.06 -1.56
CA SER A 95 6.17 -10.36 -0.97
C SER A 95 6.66 -11.37 -2.02
N LEU A 96 6.08 -11.40 -3.23
CA LEU A 96 6.57 -12.25 -4.32
C LEU A 96 7.84 -11.75 -4.99
N ALA A 97 8.08 -10.44 -5.01
CA ALA A 97 9.32 -9.90 -5.55
C ALA A 97 10.50 -10.19 -4.60
N GLY A 98 10.25 -10.19 -3.29
CA GLY A 98 11.31 -10.16 -2.28
C GLY A 98 12.12 -8.86 -2.32
N ASP A 99 13.14 -8.80 -1.49
CA ASP A 99 14.20 -7.80 -1.55
C ASP A 99 15.54 -8.39 -1.08
N THR A 100 16.56 -7.55 -0.91
CA THR A 100 17.89 -7.98 -0.46
C THR A 100 17.92 -8.59 0.95
N ARG A 101 16.85 -8.45 1.74
CA ARG A 101 16.74 -8.97 3.11
C ARG A 101 15.73 -10.10 3.24
N LYS A 102 14.67 -10.11 2.42
CA LYS A 102 13.64 -11.16 2.45
C LYS A 102 13.51 -11.79 1.06
N ALA A 103 13.70 -13.11 0.98
CA ALA A 103 13.43 -13.86 -0.24
C ALA A 103 11.94 -13.78 -0.64
N PRO A 104 11.61 -13.99 -1.93
CA PRO A 104 10.24 -14.17 -2.39
C PRO A 104 9.44 -15.16 -1.53
N ASP A 105 8.22 -14.77 -1.16
CA ASP A 105 7.33 -15.50 -0.28
C ASP A 105 5.93 -15.56 -0.88
N ALA A 106 5.62 -16.68 -1.54
CA ALA A 106 4.34 -16.88 -2.22
C ALA A 106 3.18 -17.05 -1.24
N VAL A 107 3.44 -17.57 -0.04
CA VAL A 107 2.41 -17.78 0.98
C VAL A 107 1.95 -16.42 1.53
N ASP A 108 2.89 -15.54 1.88
CA ASP A 108 2.61 -14.17 2.34
C ASP A 108 1.91 -13.37 1.24
N ALA A 109 2.33 -13.51 -0.03
CA ALA A 109 1.65 -12.85 -1.13
C ALA A 109 0.21 -13.32 -1.34
N ALA A 110 -0.04 -14.63 -1.23
CA ALA A 110 -1.39 -15.18 -1.33
C ALA A 110 -2.31 -14.63 -0.23
N GLN A 111 -1.79 -14.45 1.00
CA GLN A 111 -2.53 -13.85 2.11
C GLN A 111 -2.90 -12.39 1.83
N TRP A 112 -1.93 -11.57 1.40
CA TRP A 112 -2.20 -10.16 1.08
C TRP A 112 -3.14 -9.99 -0.10
N TRP A 113 -3.02 -10.83 -1.13
CA TRP A 113 -3.96 -10.82 -2.25
C TRP A 113 -5.33 -11.34 -1.87
N GLY A 114 -5.45 -12.28 -0.92
CA GLY A 114 -6.72 -12.67 -0.32
C GLY A 114 -7.44 -11.48 0.31
N MET A 115 -6.75 -10.70 1.16
CA MET A 115 -7.30 -9.46 1.72
C MET A 115 -7.69 -8.44 0.63
N ALA A 116 -6.90 -8.36 -0.43
CA ALA A 116 -7.22 -7.48 -1.56
C ALA A 116 -8.48 -7.93 -2.32
N VAL A 117 -8.73 -9.25 -2.44
CA VAL A 117 -9.97 -9.80 -3.02
C VAL A 117 -11.17 -9.44 -2.15
N GLU A 118 -11.07 -9.61 -0.83
CA GLU A 118 -12.13 -9.24 0.12
C GLU A 118 -12.46 -7.75 0.04
N ALA A 119 -11.44 -6.91 -0.15
CA ALA A 119 -11.57 -5.47 -0.38
C ALA A 119 -11.97 -5.09 -1.82
N ARG A 120 -12.33 -6.07 -2.68
CA ARG A 120 -12.77 -5.91 -4.07
C ARG A 120 -11.75 -5.22 -4.98
N HIS A 121 -10.46 -5.46 -4.76
CA HIS A 121 -9.43 -4.98 -5.66
C HIS A 121 -9.53 -5.68 -7.03
N PRO A 122 -9.62 -4.94 -8.14
CA PRO A 122 -10.04 -5.47 -9.44
C PRO A 122 -9.09 -6.52 -10.03
N LEU A 123 -7.81 -6.50 -9.65
CA LEU A 123 -6.80 -7.43 -10.17
C LEU A 123 -6.43 -8.54 -9.19
N ALA A 124 -6.90 -8.48 -7.94
CA ALA A 124 -6.39 -9.37 -6.89
C ALA A 124 -6.79 -10.84 -7.13
N ALA A 125 -8.04 -11.10 -7.51
CA ALA A 125 -8.54 -12.46 -7.74
C ALA A 125 -7.83 -13.12 -8.94
N ILE A 126 -7.56 -12.36 -10.01
CA ILE A 126 -6.79 -12.84 -11.16
C ILE A 126 -5.38 -13.24 -10.73
N LYS A 127 -4.69 -12.37 -9.97
CA LYS A 127 -3.33 -12.65 -9.49
C LYS A 127 -3.27 -13.83 -8.55
N LEU A 128 -4.23 -13.93 -7.64
CA LEU A 128 -4.30 -15.04 -6.69
C LEU A 128 -4.60 -16.37 -7.39
N SER A 129 -5.49 -16.36 -8.39
CA SER A 129 -5.74 -17.52 -9.24
C SER A 129 -4.46 -17.97 -9.98
N GLN A 130 -3.75 -17.04 -10.63
CA GLN A 130 -2.50 -17.33 -11.34
C GLN A 130 -1.44 -17.93 -10.40
N LEU A 131 -1.31 -17.36 -9.19
CA LEU A 131 -0.37 -17.86 -8.19
C LEU A 131 -0.71 -19.28 -7.76
N TYR A 132 -1.98 -19.59 -7.52
CA TYR A 132 -2.40 -20.95 -7.18
C TYR A 132 -2.29 -21.92 -8.36
N GLN A 133 -2.39 -21.48 -9.62
CA GLN A 133 -2.14 -22.35 -10.78
C GLN A 133 -0.67 -22.75 -10.90
N GLN A 134 0.23 -21.80 -10.68
CA GLN A 134 1.66 -21.97 -10.90
C GLN A 134 2.38 -22.52 -9.66
N GLY A 135 1.85 -22.23 -8.48
CA GLY A 135 2.59 -22.36 -7.23
C GLY A 135 3.71 -21.31 -7.13
N GLY A 136 4.49 -21.40 -6.06
CA GLY A 136 5.65 -20.57 -5.78
C GLY A 136 6.42 -21.08 -4.58
N PRO A 137 7.48 -20.37 -4.14
CA PRO A 137 8.26 -20.76 -2.97
C PRO A 137 7.36 -20.97 -1.74
N GLY A 138 7.33 -22.21 -1.21
CA GLY A 138 6.50 -22.59 -0.07
C GLY A 138 5.00 -22.70 -0.34
N LEU A 139 4.55 -22.50 -1.59
CA LEU A 139 3.15 -22.58 -1.98
C LEU A 139 2.99 -23.55 -3.16
N PRO A 140 2.60 -24.82 -2.94
CA PRO A 140 2.36 -25.74 -4.04
C PRO A 140 1.16 -25.27 -4.88
N PRO A 141 1.11 -25.65 -6.18
CA PRO A 141 -0.07 -25.43 -7.01
C PRO A 141 -1.34 -26.02 -6.40
N ASP A 142 -2.45 -25.31 -6.50
CA ASP A 142 -3.79 -25.69 -6.05
C ASP A 142 -4.83 -25.23 -7.09
N LEU A 143 -5.22 -26.14 -7.98
CA LEU A 143 -6.12 -25.83 -9.08
C LEU A 143 -7.56 -25.53 -8.63
N ASP A 144 -7.97 -26.05 -7.46
CA ASP A 144 -9.32 -25.83 -6.94
C ASP A 144 -9.45 -24.42 -6.38
N ARG A 145 -8.46 -23.95 -5.61
CA ARG A 145 -8.37 -22.55 -5.21
C ARG A 145 -8.25 -21.63 -6.42
N ALA A 146 -7.44 -22.00 -7.41
CA ALA A 146 -7.32 -21.20 -8.62
C ALA A 146 -8.67 -20.99 -9.34
N LYS A 147 -9.47 -22.05 -9.49
CA LYS A 147 -10.82 -21.96 -10.11
C LYS A 147 -11.77 -21.13 -9.27
N ALA A 148 -11.72 -21.26 -7.94
CA ALA A 148 -12.54 -20.48 -7.03
C ALA A 148 -12.30 -18.96 -7.19
N PHE A 149 -11.04 -18.54 -7.34
CA PHE A 149 -10.71 -17.13 -7.58
C PHE A 149 -10.99 -16.67 -9.03
N GLN A 150 -10.99 -17.55 -10.03
CA GLN A 150 -11.49 -17.18 -11.38
C GLN A 150 -13.00 -16.89 -11.36
N ALA A 151 -13.77 -17.67 -10.60
CA ALA A 151 -15.21 -17.44 -10.48
C ALA A 151 -15.54 -16.06 -9.85
N HIS A 152 -14.66 -15.52 -9.00
CA HIS A 152 -14.81 -14.18 -8.42
C HIS A 152 -14.61 -13.02 -9.41
N THR A 153 -14.13 -13.29 -10.64
CA THR A 153 -13.84 -12.26 -11.65
C THR A 153 -14.91 -12.12 -12.73
N ARG A 154 -15.98 -12.91 -12.66
CA ARG A 154 -17.15 -12.86 -13.55
C ARG A 154 -18.31 -12.16 -12.86
#